data_AF-A0A846NCW4-F1
#
_entry.id   AF-A0A846NCW4-F1
#
_cell.length_a   1.000
_cell.length_b   1.000
_cell.length_c   1.000
_cell.angle_alpha   90.00
_cell.angle_beta   90.00
_cell.angle_gamma   90.00
#
_symmetry.space_group_name_H-M   'P 1'
#
loop_
_entity.id
_entity.type
_entity.pdbx_description
1 polymer ?
#
loop_
_entity_poly.entity_id
_entity_poly.type
_entity_poly.pdbx_seq_one_letter_code
_entity_poly.pdbx_strand_id
1 'polypeptide(L)'
;MEAKPAVDTVTHKVKIDPQDVSPEEKVKKMLELDNVARTYSDRVKDTFVSYRDVLTKVVVCNSFGTSIEETTPRTFVYCRVISKRGENMQTGFEAVGNVAGYEIAENLEPEEFAGKAAETAVKLLDAQPPP
;
A
#
# COMPACT_ATOMS: atom_id res chain seq x y z
N MET A 1 -26.63 -30.83 3.78
CA MET A 1 -27.19 -29.60 3.21
C MET A 1 -26.59 -29.46 1.82
N GLU A 2 -27.36 -29.71 0.76
CA GLU A 2 -26.84 -29.56 -0.61
C GLU A 2 -26.77 -28.07 -0.95
N ALA A 3 -25.57 -27.61 -1.30
CA ALA A 3 -25.38 -26.27 -1.83
C ALA A 3 -25.93 -26.23 -3.26
N LYS A 4 -26.80 -25.26 -3.56
CA LYS A 4 -27.32 -25.06 -4.92
C LYS A 4 -26.17 -24.62 -5.84
N PRO A 5 -26.07 -25.15 -7.07
CA PRO A 5 -25.08 -24.68 -8.03
C PRO A 5 -25.31 -23.20 -8.36
N ALA A 6 -24.22 -22.48 -8.55
CA ALA A 6 -24.23 -21.05 -8.90
C ALA A 6 -23.37 -20.81 -10.15
N VAL A 7 -23.90 -20.01 -11.06
CA VAL A 7 -23.18 -19.50 -12.23
C VAL A 7 -23.20 -17.98 -12.11
N ASP A 8 -22.03 -17.38 -12.02
CA ASP A 8 -21.93 -15.93 -11.80
C ASP A 8 -20.61 -15.36 -12.33
N THR A 9 -20.61 -14.06 -12.60
CA THR A 9 -19.42 -13.29 -12.92
C THR A 9 -19.36 -12.05 -12.04
N VAL A 10 -18.41 -12.05 -11.12
CA VAL A 10 -18.20 -11.00 -10.11
C VAL A 10 -17.03 -10.13 -10.54
N THR A 11 -17.24 -8.82 -10.60
CA THR A 11 -16.16 -7.85 -10.85
C THR A 11 -16.25 -6.74 -9.84
N HIS A 12 -15.17 -6.54 -9.09
CA HIS A 12 -15.06 -5.44 -8.13
C HIS A 12 -14.75 -4.15 -8.88
N LYS A 13 -15.67 -3.18 -8.81
CA LYS A 13 -15.49 -1.88 -9.44
C LYS A 13 -14.50 -1.03 -8.66
N VAL A 14 -13.63 -0.34 -9.38
CA VAL A 14 -12.68 0.64 -8.85
C VAL A 14 -12.94 2.00 -9.45
N LYS A 15 -12.45 3.05 -8.79
CA LYS A 15 -12.60 4.42 -9.32
C LYS A 15 -11.60 4.70 -10.43
N ILE A 16 -10.35 4.24 -10.27
CA ILE A 16 -9.28 4.44 -11.23
C ILE A 16 -8.62 3.09 -11.48
N ASP A 17 -8.81 2.51 -12.67
CA ASP A 17 -8.16 1.25 -13.01
C ASP A 17 -6.63 1.45 -13.04
N PRO A 18 -5.85 0.70 -12.26
CA PRO A 18 -4.39 0.79 -12.31
C PRO A 18 -3.80 0.55 -13.71
N GLN A 19 -4.52 -0.11 -14.63
CA GLN A 19 -4.07 -0.30 -16.01
C GLN A 19 -4.14 0.98 -16.85
N ASP A 20 -5.01 1.91 -16.48
CA ASP A 20 -5.16 3.20 -17.17
C ASP A 20 -4.15 4.25 -16.68
N VAL A 21 -3.38 3.94 -15.62
CA VAL A 21 -2.38 4.84 -15.03
C VAL A 21 -0.99 4.46 -15.51
N SER A 22 -0.28 5.44 -16.07
CA SER A 22 1.06 5.21 -16.60
C SER A 22 2.07 4.81 -15.50
N PRO A 23 3.08 3.98 -15.80
CA PRO A 23 4.18 3.73 -14.88
C PRO A 23 4.83 5.00 -14.36
N GLU A 24 4.96 6.03 -15.21
CA GLU A 24 5.56 7.32 -14.87
C GLU A 24 4.76 8.08 -13.80
N GLU A 25 3.43 8.10 -13.90
CA GLU A 25 2.57 8.72 -12.89
C GLU A 25 2.64 7.98 -11.55
N LYS A 26 2.65 6.64 -11.59
CA LYS A 26 2.83 5.79 -10.38
C LYS A 26 4.17 6.11 -9.70
N VAL A 27 5.26 6.14 -10.48
CA VAL A 27 6.60 6.48 -9.98
C VAL A 27 6.65 7.90 -9.44
N LYS A 28 6.06 8.88 -10.14
CA LYS A 28 6.01 10.27 -9.71
C LYS A 28 5.40 10.39 -8.31
N LYS A 29 4.24 9.77 -8.07
CA LYS A 29 3.60 9.79 -6.74
C LYS A 29 4.50 9.17 -5.67
N MET A 30 5.18 8.05 -5.97
CA MET A 30 6.09 7.42 -5.01
C MET A 30 7.32 8.28 -4.70
N LEU A 31 7.83 9.03 -5.68
CA LEU A 31 8.93 9.97 -5.47
C LEU A 31 8.50 11.18 -4.62
N GLU A 32 7.26 11.65 -4.76
CA GLU A 32 6.70 12.69 -3.88
C GLU A 32 6.65 12.23 -2.42
N LEU A 33 6.14 11.01 -2.18
CA LEU A 33 6.14 10.38 -0.85
C LEU A 33 7.56 10.20 -0.30
N ASP A 34 8.49 9.66 -1.11
CA ASP A 34 9.88 9.45 -0.70
C ASP A 34 10.56 10.76 -0.33
N ASN A 35 10.36 11.82 -1.11
CA ASN A 35 10.97 13.11 -0.87
C ASN A 35 10.54 13.70 0.48
N VAL A 36 9.24 13.63 0.82
CA VAL A 36 8.74 14.10 2.12
C VAL A 36 9.34 13.29 3.27
N ALA A 37 9.35 11.96 3.18
CA ALA A 37 9.95 11.12 4.22
C ALA A 37 11.46 11.39 4.39
N ARG A 38 12.20 11.50 3.27
CA ARG A 38 13.66 11.67 3.24
C ARG A 38 14.10 13.02 3.79
N THR A 39 13.33 14.07 3.52
CA THR A 39 13.66 15.44 3.92
C THR A 39 13.10 15.83 5.29
N TYR A 40 12.31 14.97 5.93
CA TYR A 40 11.68 15.23 7.22
C TYR A 40 12.66 15.61 8.35
N SER A 41 13.84 14.96 8.40
CA SER A 41 14.88 15.23 9.40
C SER A 41 16.25 14.75 8.94
N ASP A 42 17.30 15.45 9.36
CA ASP A 42 18.73 15.05 9.23
C ASP A 42 19.06 13.67 9.85
N ARG A 43 18.20 13.19 10.75
CA ARG A 43 18.31 11.87 11.38
C ARG A 43 17.81 10.74 10.49
N VAL A 44 17.05 11.02 9.43
CA VAL A 44 16.65 10.02 8.44
C VAL A 44 17.88 9.56 7.67
N LYS A 45 18.08 8.24 7.59
CA LYS A 45 19.24 7.63 6.91
C LYS A 45 18.86 6.82 5.69
N ASP A 46 17.66 6.26 5.69
CA ASP A 46 17.18 5.49 4.55
C ASP A 46 15.66 5.57 4.48
N THR A 47 15.14 5.51 3.27
CA THR A 47 13.70 5.53 2.97
C THR A 47 13.40 4.49 1.91
N PHE A 48 12.27 3.83 2.08
CA PHE A 48 11.77 2.85 1.13
C PHE A 48 10.28 3.07 0.93
N VAL A 49 9.91 3.43 -0.30
CA VAL A 49 8.51 3.57 -0.71
C VAL A 49 8.24 2.54 -1.80
N SER A 50 7.16 1.78 -1.63
CA SER A 50 6.72 0.82 -2.64
C SER A 50 5.25 0.97 -2.96
N TYR A 51 4.95 0.76 -4.24
CA TYR A 51 3.61 0.68 -4.78
C TYR A 51 3.44 -0.69 -5.45
N ARG A 52 2.27 -1.31 -5.27
CA ARG A 52 1.92 -2.57 -5.90
C ARG A 52 0.43 -2.57 -6.23
N ASP A 53 0.10 -2.81 -7.49
CA ASP A 53 -1.25 -3.22 -7.90
C ASP A 53 -1.24 -4.64 -8.48
N VAL A 54 -2.36 -5.36 -8.29
CA VAL A 54 -2.56 -6.71 -8.78
C VAL A 54 -4.02 -6.89 -9.19
N LEU A 55 -4.25 -7.30 -10.44
CA LEU A 55 -5.54 -7.79 -10.89
C LEU A 55 -5.58 -9.32 -10.78
N THR A 56 -6.43 -9.85 -9.92
CA THR A 56 -6.57 -11.29 -9.72
C THR A 56 -7.84 -11.79 -10.39
N LYS A 57 -7.72 -12.74 -11.32
CA LYS A 57 -8.86 -13.49 -11.86
C LYS A 57 -8.92 -14.89 -11.24
N VAL A 58 -10.03 -15.21 -10.58
CA VAL A 58 -10.30 -16.53 -9.98
C VAL A 58 -11.46 -17.17 -10.74
N VAL A 59 -11.32 -18.44 -11.09
CA VAL A 59 -12.39 -19.23 -11.72
C VAL A 59 -12.64 -20.46 -10.86
N VAL A 60 -13.88 -20.60 -10.37
CA VAL A 60 -14.32 -21.73 -9.54
C VAL A 60 -15.29 -22.58 -10.35
N CYS A 61 -14.86 -23.79 -10.72
CA CYS A 61 -15.68 -24.75 -11.45
C CYS A 61 -15.74 -26.09 -10.69
N ASN A 62 -16.93 -26.71 -10.60
CA ASN A 62 -17.08 -28.05 -10.04
C ASN A 62 -18.11 -28.91 -10.81
N SER A 63 -18.06 -30.22 -10.57
CA SER A 63 -18.96 -31.21 -11.21
C SER A 63 -20.42 -31.13 -10.75
N PHE A 64 -20.71 -30.35 -9.71
CA PHE A 64 -22.08 -30.10 -9.23
C PHE A 64 -22.76 -28.97 -10.03
N GLY A 65 -22.08 -28.38 -11.01
CA GLY A 65 -22.62 -27.34 -11.89
C GLY A 65 -22.29 -25.92 -11.46
N THR A 66 -21.35 -25.71 -10.54
CA THR A 66 -20.87 -24.36 -10.19
C THR A 66 -19.87 -23.87 -11.24
N SER A 67 -20.01 -22.61 -11.66
CA SER A 67 -19.06 -21.90 -12.52
C SER A 67 -19.07 -20.41 -12.17
N ILE A 68 -18.14 -19.98 -11.33
CA ILE A 68 -18.04 -18.58 -10.88
C ILE A 68 -16.72 -18.00 -11.37
N GLU A 69 -16.78 -16.85 -12.04
CA GLU A 69 -15.61 -16.05 -12.37
C GLU A 69 -15.58 -14.80 -11.48
N GLU A 70 -14.47 -14.55 -10.80
CA GLU A 70 -14.28 -13.33 -10.00
C GLU A 70 -13.03 -12.58 -10.46
N THR A 71 -13.15 -11.27 -10.64
CA THR A 71 -12.02 -10.38 -10.92
C THR A 71 -11.90 -9.34 -9.82
N THR A 72 -10.78 -9.34 -9.11
CA THR A 72 -10.51 -8.46 -7.97
C THR A 72 -9.21 -7.67 -8.18
N PRO A 73 -9.26 -6.34 -8.32
CA PRO A 73 -8.10 -5.46 -8.25
C PRO A 73 -7.71 -5.23 -6.80
N ARG A 74 -6.41 -5.18 -6.52
CA ARG A 74 -5.87 -4.83 -5.20
C ARG A 74 -4.70 -3.88 -5.37
N THR A 75 -4.72 -2.77 -4.66
CA THR A 75 -3.64 -1.79 -4.62
C THR A 75 -3.08 -1.69 -3.22
N PHE A 76 -1.76 -1.54 -3.10
CA PHE A 76 -1.04 -1.43 -1.85
C PHE A 76 0.10 -0.42 -1.98
N VAL A 77 0.22 0.47 -1.00
CA VAL A 77 1.32 1.43 -0.85
C VAL A 77 1.93 1.27 0.53
N TYR A 78 3.27 1.27 0.59
CA TYR A 78 4.03 1.14 1.81
C TYR A 78 5.16 2.15 1.84
N CYS A 79 5.34 2.82 2.98
CA CYS A 79 6.46 3.69 3.26
C CYS A 79 7.16 3.20 4.53
N ARG A 80 8.47 3.02 4.46
CA ARG A 80 9.34 2.73 5.59
C ARG A 80 10.44 3.76 5.67
N VAL A 81 10.71 4.23 6.89
CA VAL A 81 11.75 5.22 7.17
C VAL A 81 12.64 4.70 8.28
N ILE A 82 13.95 4.78 8.06
CA ILE A 82 14.97 4.42 9.05
C ILE A 82 15.63 5.71 9.54
N SER A 83 15.59 5.93 10.85
CA SER A 83 16.26 7.06 11.53
C SER A 83 17.44 6.56 12.38
N LYS A 84 18.41 7.44 12.65
CA LYS A 84 19.59 7.10 13.46
C LYS A 84 20.08 8.28 14.30
N ARG A 85 20.46 8.00 15.56
CA ARG A 85 21.23 8.88 16.45
C ARG A 85 22.30 8.08 17.19
N GLY A 86 23.57 8.33 16.88
CA GLY A 86 24.67 7.51 17.39
C GLY A 86 24.52 6.06 16.92
N GLU A 87 24.50 5.12 17.85
CA GLU A 87 24.24 3.70 17.57
C GLU A 87 22.74 3.33 17.58
N ASN A 88 21.88 4.21 18.10
CA ASN A 88 20.44 3.96 18.13
C ASN A 88 19.82 4.15 16.74
N MET A 89 19.22 3.09 16.21
CA MET A 89 18.48 3.09 14.94
C MET A 89 17.03 2.71 15.20
N GLN A 90 16.11 3.46 14.60
CA GLN A 90 14.67 3.24 14.75
C GLN A 90 14.00 3.21 13.38
N THR A 91 12.88 2.49 13.30
CA THR A 91 12.11 2.35 12.06
C THR A 91 10.68 2.80 12.31
N GLY A 92 10.17 3.65 11.43
CA GLY A 92 8.75 3.99 11.31
C GLY A 92 8.23 3.52 9.96
N PHE A 93 6.93 3.22 9.89
CA PHE A 93 6.30 2.83 8.63
C PHE A 93 4.82 3.20 8.61
N GLU A 94 4.29 3.37 7.41
CA GLU A 94 2.86 3.50 7.13
C GLU A 94 2.52 2.61 5.93
N ALA A 95 1.31 2.05 5.92
CA ALA A 95 0.85 1.14 4.89
C ALA A 95 -0.64 1.32 4.63
N VAL A 96 -1.04 1.32 3.37
CA VAL A 96 -2.45 1.28 2.97
C VAL A 96 -2.63 0.26 1.85
N GLY A 97 -3.69 -0.52 1.91
CA GLY A 97 -4.10 -1.33 0.77
C GLY A 97 -5.50 -1.87 0.90
N ASN A 98 -6.14 -2.09 -0.24
CA ASN A 98 -7.54 -2.50 -0.30
C ASN A 98 -7.88 -3.16 -1.65
N VAL A 99 -9.08 -3.74 -1.75
CA VAL A 99 -9.74 -4.03 -3.02
C VAL A 99 -10.19 -2.70 -3.63
N ALA A 100 -9.26 -2.03 -4.29
CA ALA A 100 -9.41 -0.69 -4.84
C ALA A 100 -8.35 -0.45 -5.92
N GLY A 101 -8.61 0.53 -6.78
CA GLY A 101 -7.71 0.91 -7.86
C GLY A 101 -6.63 1.89 -7.42
N TYR A 102 -6.09 2.63 -8.39
CA TYR A 102 -5.04 3.61 -8.15
C TYR A 102 -5.48 4.76 -7.23
N GLU A 103 -6.79 4.94 -7.00
CA GLU A 103 -7.33 5.90 -6.04
C GLU A 103 -6.73 5.74 -4.63
N ILE A 104 -6.24 4.54 -4.27
CA ILE A 104 -5.52 4.32 -3.01
C ILE A 104 -4.25 5.17 -2.95
N ALA A 105 -3.48 5.20 -4.03
CA ALA A 105 -2.23 5.96 -4.09
C ALA A 105 -2.49 7.44 -4.38
N GLU A 106 -3.44 7.76 -5.26
CA GLU A 106 -3.79 9.14 -5.63
C GLU A 106 -4.17 9.97 -4.39
N ASN A 107 -5.02 9.42 -3.53
CA ASN A 107 -5.56 10.10 -2.35
C ASN A 107 -4.58 10.14 -1.15
N LEU A 108 -3.34 9.66 -1.29
CA LEU A 108 -2.35 9.78 -0.23
C LEU A 108 -1.80 11.20 -0.16
N GLU A 109 -2.07 11.89 0.94
CA GLU A 109 -1.38 13.13 1.27
C GLU A 109 0.05 12.81 1.75
N PRO A 110 1.11 13.33 1.09
CA PRO A 110 2.49 12.96 1.39
C PRO A 110 2.92 13.18 2.84
N GLU A 111 2.54 14.31 3.43
CA GLU A 111 2.86 14.68 4.80
C GLU A 111 2.15 13.76 5.82
N GLU A 112 0.89 13.42 5.56
CA GLU A 112 0.09 12.58 6.46
C GLU A 112 0.46 11.10 6.39
N PHE A 113 1.00 10.65 5.25
CA PHE A 113 1.41 9.26 5.05
C PHE A 113 2.92 9.06 5.26
N ALA A 114 3.74 9.64 4.39
CA ALA A 114 5.19 9.44 4.42
C ALA A 114 5.85 10.30 5.52
N GLY A 115 5.35 11.51 5.74
CA GLY A 115 5.77 12.37 6.85
C GLY A 115 5.48 11.72 8.21
N LYS A 116 4.33 11.07 8.38
CA LYS A 116 3.98 10.32 9.59
C LYS A 116 4.87 9.11 9.84
N ALA A 117 5.24 8.37 8.80
CA ALA A 117 6.23 7.29 8.90
C ALA A 117 7.59 7.83 9.38
N ALA A 118 8.04 8.96 8.83
CA ALA A 118 9.29 9.62 9.22
C ALA A 118 9.23 10.18 10.65
N GLU A 119 8.12 10.83 11.02
CA GLU A 119 7.86 11.33 12.36
C GLU A 119 7.97 10.22 13.40
N THR A 120 7.32 9.09 13.14
CA THR A 120 7.36 7.91 14.01
C THR A 120 8.80 7.41 14.16
N ALA A 121 9.53 7.25 13.06
CA ALA A 121 10.92 6.81 13.08
C ALA A 121 11.79 7.75 13.93
N VAL A 122 11.64 9.06 13.78
CA VAL A 122 12.44 10.06 14.50
C VAL A 122 12.07 10.11 15.98
N LYS A 123 10.77 10.12 16.33
CA LYS A 123 10.29 10.14 17.73
C LYS A 123 10.77 8.94 18.53
N LEU A 124 10.83 7.75 17.91
CA LEU A 124 11.30 6.54 18.56
C LEU A 124 12.76 6.63 19.04
N LEU A 125 13.58 7.53 18.47
CA LEU A 125 14.95 7.73 18.95
C LEU A 125 14.99 8.26 20.39
N ASP A 126 13.93 8.96 20.82
CA ASP A 126 13.76 9.57 22.14
C ASP A 126 12.88 8.73 23.08
N ALA A 127 12.37 7.59 22.62
CA ALA A 127 11.50 6.74 23.41
C ALA A 127 12.24 6.10 24.59
N GLN A 128 11.60 6.12 25.77
CA GLN A 128 12.05 5.38 26.94
C GLN A 128 11.59 3.92 26.86
N PRO A 129 12.27 2.99 27.55
CA PRO A 129 11.79 1.63 27.71
C PRO A 129 10.35 1.63 28.25
N PRO A 130 9.52 0.66 27.84
CA PRO A 130 8.23 0.47 28.48
C PRO A 130 8.41 0.21 29.99
N PRO A 131 7.46 0.65 30.84
CA PRO A 131 7.49 0.41 32.28
C PRO A 131 7.43 -1.07 32.65
#